data_AF-A0A285UPV8-F1
#
_entry.id   AF-A0A285UPV8-F1
#
_cell.length_a   1.000
_cell.length_b   1.000
_cell.length_c   1.000
_cell.angle_alpha   90.00
_cell.angle_beta   90.00
_cell.angle_gamma   90.00
#
_symmetry.space_group_name_H-M   'P 1'
#
loop_
_entity.id
_entity.type
_entity.pdbx_description
1 polymer ?
#
loop_
_entity_poly.entity_id
_entity_poly.type
_entity_poly.pdbx_seq_one_letter_code
_entity_poly.pdbx_strand_id
1 'polypeptide(L)'
;MTKVKPVFKKIGSLILILLLMVVTFSYAMFQGGFVSWFLFYSLIPFLLYSFLLFLVPINIHNVHREINPSVVERGDTARISVRFQNKTWLPLLLLTVREIDLDKQFSDKANGNVSNIFFVGWKRNFEWTYELRNLNRGQFTFQGLEFTVSDFFGWATRKKVVNDTQSFIVYPKITELRYQQVQMQYDQGGIASVVPIVKDTSMVTGVRDYQAGDRFSWIHWKSFAKNETLRTKEFEDRTTQHIFLCIDRTQLYNFEEVVDLSASILRTVVKNQGDISFLSYGNTRSYFPNVKTQSQFQKVLKHLATVMPDANESIYSILTKELKSLNSSTFIFITGNFTDELSHFFMNSTSLMRGAICFVLNDGGGMTKRNYPNVKVISLSREHFKNAFTEVSKP
;
A
#
# COMPACT_ATOMS: atom_id res chain seq x y z
N MET A 1 36.47 -1.25 5.62
CA MET A 1 37.28 -1.15 6.86
C MET A 1 36.44 -1.17 8.16
N THR A 2 35.28 -1.84 8.21
CA THR A 2 34.30 -1.75 9.33
C THR A 2 34.27 -2.96 10.27
N LYS A 3 34.89 -4.10 9.91
CA LYS A 3 34.88 -5.34 10.72
C LYS A 3 36.02 -5.44 11.77
N VAL A 4 37.02 -4.56 11.73
CA VAL A 4 38.21 -4.67 12.61
C VAL A 4 37.94 -4.18 14.04
N LYS A 5 37.22 -3.06 14.19
CA LYS A 5 36.85 -2.48 15.49
C LYS A 5 36.07 -3.44 16.42
N PRO A 6 35.04 -4.19 15.96
CA PRO A 6 34.29 -5.09 16.85
C PRO A 6 35.08 -6.34 17.25
N VAL A 7 36.00 -6.82 16.40
CA VAL A 7 36.84 -7.99 16.72
C VAL A 7 37.89 -7.61 17.77
N PHE A 8 38.53 -6.44 17.63
CA PHE A 8 39.49 -5.95 18.61
C PHE A 8 38.85 -5.71 19.98
N LYS A 9 37.63 -5.16 20.00
CA LYS A 9 36.85 -5.01 21.24
C LYS A 9 36.53 -6.36 21.90
N LYS A 10 36.13 -7.37 21.11
CA LYS A 10 35.86 -8.73 21.63
C LYS A 10 37.11 -9.38 22.23
N ILE A 11 38.25 -9.27 21.56
CA ILE A 11 39.51 -9.85 22.03
C ILE A 11 39.99 -9.12 23.29
N GLY A 12 39.93 -7.78 23.31
CA GLY A 12 40.27 -6.98 24.48
C GLY A 12 39.42 -7.33 25.70
N SER A 13 38.10 -7.48 25.54
CA SER A 13 37.22 -7.90 26.63
C SER A 13 37.51 -9.31 27.14
N LEU A 14 37.87 -10.25 26.26
CA LEU A 14 38.24 -11.61 26.67
C LEU A 14 39.57 -11.62 27.45
N ILE A 15 40.57 -10.88 26.99
CA ILE A 15 41.86 -10.71 27.70
C ILE A 15 41.61 -10.05 29.06
N LEU A 16 40.76 -9.03 29.13
CA LEU A 16 40.40 -8.36 30.37
C LEU A 16 39.77 -9.33 31.38
N ILE A 17 38.83 -10.18 30.93
CA ILE A 17 38.19 -11.18 31.80
C ILE A 17 39.21 -12.18 32.34
N LEU A 18 40.10 -12.70 31.47
CA LEU A 18 41.15 -13.63 31.88
C LEU A 18 42.14 -12.97 32.86
N LEU A 19 42.55 -11.74 32.57
CA LEU A 19 43.44 -10.98 33.43
C LEU A 19 42.80 -10.72 34.80
N LEU A 20 41.52 -10.33 34.85
CA LEU A 20 40.81 -10.10 36.11
C LEU A 20 40.68 -11.41 36.91
N MET A 21 40.46 -12.54 36.24
CA MET A 21 40.43 -13.87 36.87
C MET A 21 41.79 -14.23 37.48
N VAL A 22 42.89 -14.00 36.77
CA VAL A 22 44.26 -14.27 37.27
C VAL A 22 44.66 -13.31 38.39
N VAL A 23 44.33 -12.02 38.28
CA VAL A 23 44.66 -11.00 39.29
C VAL A 23 43.89 -11.25 40.58
N THR A 24 42.58 -11.53 40.51
CA THR A 24 41.77 -11.82 41.70
C THR A 24 42.20 -13.13 42.37
N PHE A 25 42.58 -14.15 41.59
CA PHE A 25 43.15 -15.39 42.12
C PHE A 25 44.50 -15.15 42.81
N SER A 26 45.42 -14.43 42.14
CA SER A 26 46.73 -14.06 42.68
C SER A 26 46.57 -13.28 43.99
N TYR A 27 45.70 -12.28 44.02
CA TYR A 27 45.38 -11.51 45.22
C TYR A 27 44.89 -12.39 46.38
N ALA A 28 43.95 -13.30 46.12
CA ALA A 28 43.44 -14.23 47.12
C ALA A 28 44.54 -15.18 47.65
N MET A 29 45.44 -15.63 46.77
CA MET A 29 46.52 -16.56 47.12
C MET A 29 47.64 -15.89 47.93
N PHE A 30 48.08 -14.68 47.54
CA PHE A 30 49.21 -14.00 48.18
C PHE A 30 48.84 -13.26 49.47
N GLN A 31 47.69 -12.56 49.51
CA GLN A 31 47.26 -11.86 50.73
C GLN A 31 46.63 -12.83 51.74
N GLY A 32 45.92 -13.86 51.25
CA GLY A 32 45.17 -14.78 52.10
C GLY A 32 44.04 -14.11 52.89
N GLY A 33 43.49 -14.84 53.86
CA GLY A 33 42.43 -14.36 54.75
C GLY A 33 41.01 -14.41 54.19
N PHE A 34 40.03 -14.24 55.07
CA PHE A 34 38.61 -14.38 54.73
C PHE A 34 38.15 -13.42 53.62
N VAL A 35 38.55 -12.14 53.72
CA VAL A 35 38.09 -11.08 52.80
C VAL A 35 38.55 -11.33 51.36
N SER A 36 39.81 -11.71 51.17
CA SER A 36 40.39 -11.93 49.83
C SER A 36 39.74 -13.13 49.14
N TRP A 37 39.53 -14.23 49.88
CA TRP A 37 38.80 -15.40 49.37
C TRP A 37 37.32 -15.12 49.12
N PHE A 38 36.66 -14.34 49.99
CA PHE A 38 35.28 -13.91 49.78
C PHE A 38 35.13 -13.12 48.48
N LEU A 39 36.04 -12.16 48.21
CA LEU A 39 36.03 -11.38 46.97
C LEU A 39 36.18 -12.30 45.75
N PHE A 40 37.15 -13.22 45.77
CA PHE A 40 37.37 -14.17 44.68
C PHE A 40 36.13 -15.04 44.41
N TYR A 41 35.57 -15.66 45.45
CA TYR A 41 34.39 -16.51 45.31
C TYR A 41 33.14 -15.74 44.90
N SER A 42 33.03 -14.46 45.26
CA SER A 42 31.90 -13.63 44.83
C SER A 42 32.00 -13.23 43.34
N LEU A 43 33.21 -12.99 42.81
CA LEU A 43 33.41 -12.56 41.42
C LEU A 43 33.51 -13.72 40.43
N ILE A 44 34.00 -14.89 40.84
CA ILE A 44 34.25 -15.99 39.90
C ILE A 44 33.01 -16.48 39.14
N PRO A 45 31.79 -16.54 39.70
CA PRO A 45 30.61 -16.96 38.93
C PRO A 45 30.31 -16.00 37.78
N PHE A 46 30.48 -14.70 38.00
CA PHE A 46 30.27 -13.68 36.97
C PHE A 46 31.33 -13.77 35.87
N LEU A 47 32.61 -13.88 36.25
CA LEU A 47 33.71 -14.01 35.29
C LEU A 47 33.61 -15.31 34.49
N LEU A 48 33.28 -16.42 35.14
CA LEU A 48 33.09 -17.71 34.50
C LEU A 48 31.89 -17.66 33.55
N TYR A 49 30.77 -17.04 33.95
CA TYR A 49 29.62 -16.85 33.07
C TYR A 49 29.98 -16.02 31.83
N SER A 50 30.65 -14.88 32.02
CA SER A 50 31.09 -14.03 30.90
C SER A 50 32.02 -14.81 29.96
N PHE A 51 32.96 -15.58 30.49
CA PHE A 51 33.86 -16.44 29.72
C PHE A 51 33.11 -17.54 28.95
N LEU A 52 32.19 -18.26 29.62
CA LEU A 52 31.36 -19.27 28.97
C LEU A 52 30.52 -18.67 27.83
N LEU A 53 29.93 -17.50 28.03
CA LEU A 53 29.17 -16.81 26.99
C LEU A 53 30.01 -16.50 25.74
N PHE A 54 31.33 -16.29 25.88
CA PHE A 54 32.23 -16.20 24.73
C PHE A 54 32.33 -17.52 23.97
N LEU A 55 32.40 -18.65 24.65
CA LEU A 55 32.61 -19.96 24.02
C LEU A 55 31.34 -20.56 23.41
N VAL A 56 30.18 -20.26 24.00
CA VAL A 56 28.92 -20.89 23.63
C VAL A 56 28.35 -20.33 22.32
N PRO A 57 28.01 -21.19 21.33
CA PRO A 57 27.26 -20.74 20.16
C PRO A 57 25.82 -20.42 20.54
N ILE A 58 25.33 -19.26 20.08
CA ILE A 58 23.93 -18.87 20.23
C ILE A 58 23.09 -19.64 19.20
N ASN A 59 22.19 -20.49 19.70
CA ASN A 59 21.31 -21.33 18.89
C ASN A 59 19.87 -20.84 19.00
N ILE A 60 19.48 -19.99 18.04
CA ILE A 60 18.11 -19.48 17.91
C ILE A 60 17.48 -20.10 16.68
N HIS A 61 16.28 -20.66 16.84
CA HIS A 61 15.54 -21.40 15.82
C HIS A 61 14.08 -20.95 15.76
N ASN A 62 13.39 -21.35 14.70
CA ASN A 62 11.95 -21.16 14.51
C ASN A 62 11.52 -19.70 14.70
N VAL A 63 12.27 -18.79 14.06
CA VAL A 63 11.90 -17.38 14.00
C VAL A 63 10.73 -17.26 13.02
N HIS A 64 9.59 -16.82 13.52
CA HIS A 64 8.40 -16.58 12.72
C HIS A 64 7.79 -15.24 13.09
N ARG A 65 7.34 -14.53 12.06
CA ARG A 65 6.67 -13.23 12.18
C ARG A 65 5.25 -13.35 11.66
N GLU A 66 4.32 -12.96 12.50
CA GLU A 66 2.90 -12.92 12.20
C GLU A 66 2.46 -11.45 12.13
N ILE A 67 1.82 -11.08 11.02
CA ILE A 67 1.35 -9.72 10.74
C ILE A 67 -0.17 -9.75 10.77
N ASN A 68 -0.77 -8.96 11.66
CA ASN A 68 -2.22 -8.87 11.81
C ASN A 68 -2.66 -7.39 11.78
N PRO A 69 -3.62 -7.00 10.92
CA PRO A 69 -4.34 -7.82 9.94
C PRO A 69 -3.50 -8.20 8.70
N SER A 70 -3.95 -9.20 7.94
CA SER A 70 -3.25 -9.67 6.72
C SER A 70 -3.31 -8.68 5.56
N VAL A 71 -4.33 -7.81 5.55
CA VAL A 71 -4.49 -6.70 4.62
C VAL A 71 -4.49 -5.43 5.45
N VAL A 72 -3.60 -4.50 5.12
CA VAL A 72 -3.42 -3.25 5.85
C VAL A 72 -3.64 -2.10 4.88
N GLU A 73 -4.42 -1.10 5.26
CA GLU A 73 -4.63 0.11 4.46
C GLU A 73 -3.86 1.31 5.03
N ARG A 74 -3.72 2.37 4.22
CA ARG A 74 -3.08 3.63 4.63
C ARG A 74 -3.79 4.21 5.87
N GLY A 75 -3.00 4.47 6.91
CA GLY A 75 -3.47 5.00 8.18
C GLY A 75 -3.89 3.93 9.19
N ASP A 76 -3.95 2.66 8.80
CA ASP A 76 -4.23 1.57 9.74
C ASP A 76 -3.04 1.30 10.67
N THR A 77 -3.32 0.48 11.68
CA THR A 77 -2.31 -0.05 12.60
C THR A 77 -2.13 -1.54 12.34
N ALA A 78 -0.88 -1.97 12.17
CA ALA A 78 -0.53 -3.38 12.06
C ALA A 78 0.18 -3.85 13.33
N ARG A 79 -0.27 -4.99 13.87
CA ARG A 79 0.36 -5.67 15.00
C ARG A 79 1.31 -6.74 14.46
N ILE A 80 2.58 -6.64 14.85
CA ILE A 80 3.62 -7.59 14.48
C ILE A 80 3.93 -8.44 15.70
N SER A 81 3.77 -9.76 15.58
CA SER A 81 4.13 -10.72 16.62
C SER A 81 5.27 -11.60 16.15
N VAL A 82 6.39 -11.50 16.86
CA VAL A 82 7.62 -12.25 16.59
C VAL A 82 7.70 -13.39 17.60
N ARG A 83 7.76 -14.63 17.11
CA ARG A 83 7.97 -15.83 17.93
C ARG A 83 9.31 -16.46 17.59
N PHE A 84 10.07 -16.83 18.59
CA PHE A 84 11.35 -17.52 18.40
C PHE A 84 11.67 -18.47 19.55
N GLN A 85 12.55 -19.44 19.27
CA GLN A 85 12.99 -20.44 20.23
C GLN A 85 14.50 -20.35 20.48
N ASN A 86 14.88 -20.23 21.76
CA ASN A 86 16.25 -20.33 22.22
C ASN A 86 16.56 -21.77 22.64
N LYS A 87 17.49 -22.42 21.92
CA LYS A 87 18.02 -23.76 22.23
C LYS A 87 19.47 -23.71 22.70
N THR A 88 19.94 -22.54 23.13
CA THR A 88 21.28 -22.39 23.70
C THR A 88 21.34 -23.12 25.05
N TRP A 89 22.38 -23.92 25.27
CA TRP A 89 22.55 -24.71 26.49
C TRP A 89 22.83 -23.86 27.73
N LEU A 90 23.48 -22.71 27.55
CA LEU A 90 23.72 -21.73 28.61
C LEU A 90 22.47 -20.86 28.82
N PRO A 91 22.01 -20.65 30.08
CA PRO A 91 20.92 -19.73 30.37
C PRO A 91 21.35 -18.30 30.02
N LEU A 92 20.65 -17.68 29.07
CA LEU A 92 20.97 -16.31 28.67
C LEU A 92 20.41 -15.37 29.73
N LEU A 93 21.19 -14.40 30.19
CA LEU A 93 20.68 -13.41 31.13
C LEU A 93 19.89 -12.33 30.40
N LEU A 94 20.59 -11.60 29.53
CA LEU A 94 20.03 -10.48 28.79
C LEU A 94 20.05 -10.80 27.29
N LEU A 95 18.87 -10.86 26.68
CA LEU A 95 18.71 -11.00 25.25
C LEU A 95 17.99 -9.78 24.69
N THR A 96 18.67 -9.00 23.88
CA THR A 96 18.07 -7.92 23.11
C THR A 96 17.77 -8.43 21.70
N VAL A 97 16.52 -8.28 21.27
CA VAL A 97 16.07 -8.59 19.91
C VAL A 97 15.80 -7.29 19.19
N ARG A 98 16.24 -7.16 17.95
CA ARG A 98 16.01 -5.97 17.12
C ARG A 98 15.76 -6.37 15.66
N GLU A 99 14.82 -5.70 15.02
CA GLU A 99 14.61 -5.81 13.57
C GLU A 99 15.78 -5.20 12.78
N ILE A 100 16.26 -5.92 11.77
CA ILE A 100 17.34 -5.49 10.89
C ILE A 100 16.76 -4.60 9.79
N ASP A 101 17.40 -3.44 9.62
CA ASP A 101 17.12 -2.52 8.51
C ASP A 101 15.64 -2.15 8.40
N LEU A 102 14.98 -1.98 9.55
CA LEU A 102 13.66 -1.36 9.58
C LEU A 102 13.83 0.05 9.01
N ASP A 103 13.23 0.30 7.84
CA ASP A 103 13.29 1.60 7.15
C ASP A 103 13.03 2.72 8.18
N LYS A 104 13.76 3.85 8.07
CA LYS A 104 13.64 4.96 9.04
C LYS A 104 12.18 5.43 9.19
N GLN A 105 11.40 5.28 8.13
CA GLN A 105 9.95 5.52 8.10
C GLN A 105 9.16 4.72 9.17
N PHE A 106 9.67 3.56 9.61
CA PHE A 106 9.10 2.76 10.68
C PHE A 106 9.57 3.17 12.07
N SER A 107 10.83 3.58 12.22
CA SER A 107 11.39 3.90 13.54
C SER A 107 10.63 5.04 14.23
N ASP A 108 10.13 5.98 13.45
CA ASP A 108 9.38 7.14 13.97
C ASP A 108 7.88 6.84 14.19
N LYS A 109 7.38 5.73 13.64
CA LYS A 109 5.94 5.35 13.63
C LYS A 109 5.60 4.11 14.45
N ALA A 110 6.62 3.36 14.88
CA ALA A 110 6.44 2.26 15.81
C ALA A 110 6.10 2.82 17.19
N ASN A 111 4.93 2.48 17.72
CA ASN A 111 4.63 2.74 19.12
C ASN A 111 5.23 1.60 19.95
N GLY A 112 6.40 1.87 20.51
CA GLY A 112 7.21 0.92 21.25
C GLY A 112 8.63 0.84 20.70
N ASN A 113 9.55 0.31 21.51
CA ASN A 113 10.90 0.07 21.03
C ASN A 113 10.84 -1.06 20.00
N VAL A 114 11.31 -0.81 18.77
CA VAL A 114 11.63 -1.82 17.72
C VAL A 114 12.76 -2.77 18.18
N SER A 115 13.19 -2.61 19.43
CA SER A 115 13.99 -3.57 20.16
C SER A 115 13.29 -3.94 21.47
N ASN A 116 13.32 -5.22 21.81
CA ASN A 116 12.87 -5.68 23.11
C ASN A 116 14.00 -6.36 23.86
N ILE A 117 13.96 -6.24 25.18
CA ILE A 117 14.95 -6.81 26.09
C ILE A 117 14.25 -7.89 26.90
N PHE A 118 14.78 -9.10 26.83
CA PHE A 118 14.30 -10.26 27.56
C PHE A 118 15.28 -10.68 28.63
N PHE A 119 14.75 -10.91 29.83
CA PHE A 119 15.40 -11.74 30.84
C PHE A 119 15.04 -13.19 30.56
N VAL A 120 15.99 -13.94 29.99
CA VAL A 120 15.70 -15.27 29.40
C VAL A 120 15.77 -16.37 30.46
N GLY A 121 16.85 -16.42 31.24
CA GLY A 121 17.15 -17.54 32.13
C GLY A 121 17.13 -18.86 31.36
N TRP A 122 16.32 -19.81 31.83
CA TRP A 122 16.12 -21.13 31.22
C TRP A 122 14.93 -21.20 30.25
N LYS A 123 14.20 -20.09 30.06
CA LYS A 123 13.03 -20.06 29.19
C LYS A 123 13.48 -20.28 27.74
N ARG A 124 12.76 -21.16 27.03
CA ARG A 124 13.10 -21.55 25.65
C ARG A 124 12.26 -20.85 24.59
N ASN A 125 11.02 -20.47 24.91
CA ASN A 125 10.09 -19.87 23.95
C ASN A 125 9.86 -18.41 24.29
N PHE A 126 9.94 -17.53 23.30
CA PHE A 126 9.72 -16.10 23.46
C PHE A 126 8.73 -15.59 22.42
N GLU A 127 7.93 -14.64 22.85
CA GLU A 127 7.00 -13.90 22.01
C GLU A 127 7.19 -12.41 22.30
N TRP A 128 7.30 -11.64 21.24
CA TRP A 128 7.42 -10.20 21.28
C TRP A 128 6.39 -9.61 20.33
N THR A 129 5.56 -8.69 20.83
CA THR A 129 4.59 -7.99 20.01
C THR A 129 4.85 -6.50 20.04
N TYR A 130 4.78 -5.85 18.87
CA TYR A 130 4.82 -4.40 18.74
C TYR A 130 3.81 -3.92 17.69
N GLU A 131 3.42 -2.65 17.77
CA GLU A 131 2.44 -2.04 16.88
C GLU A 131 3.08 -0.99 15.98
N LEU A 132 2.77 -1.06 14.70
CA LEU A 132 3.12 -0.06 13.70
C LEU A 132 1.88 0.76 13.40
N ARG A 133 1.88 2.04 13.80
CA ARG A 133 0.70 2.91 13.69
C ARG A 133 0.81 3.86 12.51
N ASN A 134 -0.34 4.27 11.98
CA ASN A 134 -0.46 5.27 10.93
C ASN A 134 0.46 4.95 9.74
N LEU A 135 0.34 3.72 9.23
CA LEU A 135 1.20 3.22 8.18
C LEU A 135 0.99 4.00 6.88
N ASN A 136 2.10 4.35 6.23
CA ASN A 136 2.06 4.89 4.88
C ASN A 136 1.77 3.77 3.89
N ARG A 137 1.13 4.10 2.77
CA ARG A 137 0.99 3.20 1.63
C ARG A 137 2.37 2.86 1.07
N GLY A 138 2.57 1.59 0.69
CA GLY A 138 3.86 1.13 0.20
C GLY A 138 4.04 -0.37 0.29
N GLN A 139 5.11 -0.87 -0.33
CA GLN A 139 5.61 -2.21 -0.06
C GLN A 139 6.73 -2.13 0.99
N PHE A 140 6.61 -2.93 2.02
CA PHE A 140 7.55 -2.98 3.12
C PHE A 140 8.19 -4.35 3.23
N THR A 141 9.47 -4.39 3.60
CA THR A 141 10.23 -5.63 3.70
C THR A 141 11.01 -5.66 5.01
N PHE A 142 10.82 -6.73 5.77
CA PHE A 142 11.67 -7.07 6.90
C PHE A 142 12.80 -7.96 6.40
N GLN A 143 14.05 -7.68 6.83
CA GLN A 143 15.21 -8.47 6.41
C GLN A 143 15.50 -9.64 7.37
N GLY A 144 15.17 -9.48 8.64
CA GLY A 144 15.42 -10.47 9.68
C GLY A 144 15.68 -9.82 11.04
N LEU A 145 16.13 -10.63 11.99
CA LEU A 145 16.34 -10.21 13.38
C LEU A 145 17.81 -10.29 13.78
N GLU A 146 18.28 -9.26 14.48
CA GLU A 146 19.54 -9.27 15.21
C GLU A 146 19.25 -9.58 16.69
N PHE A 147 19.81 -10.68 17.16
CA PHE A 147 19.82 -11.09 18.55
C PHE A 147 21.16 -10.72 19.17
N THR A 148 21.13 -9.90 20.21
CA THR A 148 22.31 -9.51 20.98
C THR A 148 22.17 -10.05 22.40
N VAL A 149 23.12 -10.90 22.80
CA VAL A 149 23.22 -11.43 24.16
C VAL A 149 24.35 -10.72 24.88
N SER A 150 24.11 -10.28 26.11
CA SER A 150 25.09 -9.62 26.96
C SER A 150 25.16 -10.26 28.36
N ASP A 151 26.32 -10.14 28.99
CA ASP A 151 26.52 -10.41 30.42
C ASP A 151 26.16 -9.20 31.30
N PHE A 152 26.22 -9.38 32.63
CA PHE A 152 25.88 -8.33 33.62
C PHE A 152 26.70 -7.04 33.44
N PHE A 153 27.98 -7.16 33.07
CA PHE A 153 28.89 -6.03 32.96
C PHE A 153 29.03 -5.50 31.52
N GLY A 154 28.40 -6.14 30.53
CA GLY A 154 28.52 -5.81 29.11
C GLY A 154 29.91 -6.09 28.52
N TRP A 155 30.76 -6.87 29.19
CA TRP A 155 32.07 -7.27 28.69
C TRP A 155 31.96 -8.36 27.62
N ALA A 156 31.02 -9.29 27.81
CA ALA A 156 30.74 -10.37 26.88
C ALA A 156 29.47 -10.06 26.08
N THR A 157 29.64 -9.53 24.86
CA THR A 157 28.54 -9.33 23.92
C THR A 157 28.66 -10.26 22.73
N ARG A 158 27.59 -11.01 22.46
CA ARG A 158 27.47 -11.92 21.33
C ARG A 158 26.28 -11.51 20.46
N LYS A 159 26.49 -11.50 19.15
CA LYS A 159 25.48 -11.12 18.16
C LYS A 159 25.20 -12.29 17.24
N LYS A 160 23.93 -12.59 17.01
CA LYS A 160 23.44 -13.58 16.05
C LYS A 160 22.41 -12.92 15.16
N VAL A 161 22.65 -12.97 13.87
CA VAL A 161 21.68 -12.54 12.86
C VAL A 161 20.94 -13.77 12.34
N VAL A 162 19.62 -13.68 12.30
CA VAL A 162 18.75 -14.65 11.62
C VAL A 162 18.07 -13.93 10.48
N ASN A 163 18.41 -14.33 9.25
CA ASN A 163 17.75 -13.82 8.06
C ASN A 163 16.37 -14.48 7.96
N ASP A 164 15.34 -13.65 7.93
CA ASP A 164 13.96 -14.08 7.77
C ASP A 164 13.28 -12.97 6.98
N THR A 165 13.31 -13.09 5.66
CA THR A 165 12.81 -12.04 4.77
C THR A 165 11.32 -12.23 4.55
N GLN A 166 10.52 -11.24 4.92
CA GLN A 166 9.08 -11.23 4.67
C GLN A 166 8.67 -9.82 4.28
N SER A 167 7.85 -9.71 3.25
CA SER A 167 7.28 -8.44 2.82
C SER A 167 5.79 -8.39 3.06
N PHE A 168 5.28 -7.18 3.28
CA PHE A 168 3.85 -6.91 3.33
C PHE A 168 3.57 -5.60 2.61
N ILE A 169 2.33 -5.44 2.13
CA ILE A 169 1.92 -4.29 1.34
C ILE A 169 0.85 -3.54 2.12
N VAL A 170 1.01 -2.23 2.23
CA VAL A 170 -0.01 -1.33 2.74
C VAL A 170 -0.70 -0.70 1.55
N TYR A 171 -1.99 -1.01 1.40
CA TYR A 171 -2.82 -0.57 0.30
C TYR A 171 -3.32 0.86 0.51
N PRO A 172 -3.71 1.59 -0.55
CA PRO A 172 -4.40 2.86 -0.38
C PRO A 172 -5.71 2.66 0.39
N LYS A 173 -6.12 3.70 1.11
CA LYS A 173 -7.34 3.66 1.92
C LYS A 173 -8.56 3.71 1.01
N ILE A 174 -9.45 2.74 1.16
CA ILE A 174 -10.63 2.67 0.30
C ILE A 174 -11.86 3.21 1.04
N THR A 175 -12.44 4.27 0.50
CA THR A 175 -13.71 4.83 0.99
C THR A 175 -14.86 4.35 0.10
N GLU A 176 -15.93 3.82 0.69
CA GLU A 176 -17.14 3.49 -0.08
C GLU A 176 -17.81 4.78 -0.58
N LEU A 177 -17.91 4.92 -1.91
CA LEU A 177 -18.53 6.07 -2.56
C LEU A 177 -20.00 5.78 -2.84
N ARG A 178 -20.85 6.81 -2.76
CA ARG A 178 -22.24 6.72 -3.23
C ARG A 178 -22.21 6.67 -4.76
N TYR A 179 -22.41 5.49 -5.32
CA TYR A 179 -22.38 5.32 -6.77
C TYR A 179 -23.59 5.99 -7.42
N GLN A 180 -23.30 6.82 -8.41
CA GLN A 180 -24.30 7.36 -9.32
C GLN A 180 -23.71 7.27 -10.72
N GLN A 181 -24.50 6.78 -11.68
CA GLN A 181 -24.05 6.72 -13.05
C GLN A 181 -23.71 8.13 -13.52
N VAL A 182 -22.49 8.28 -14.04
CA VAL A 182 -21.97 9.56 -14.51
C VAL A 182 -22.57 9.84 -15.89
N GLN A 183 -23.79 10.36 -15.92
CA GLN A 183 -24.41 10.82 -17.16
C GLN A 183 -24.00 12.28 -17.40
N MET A 184 -22.97 12.48 -18.21
CA MET A 184 -22.67 13.80 -18.77
C MET A 184 -23.59 14.00 -19.98
N GLN A 185 -24.79 14.54 -19.75
CA GLN A 185 -25.65 15.04 -20.84
C GLN A 185 -25.16 16.44 -21.20
N TYR A 186 -24.47 16.57 -22.33
CA TYR A 186 -24.13 17.88 -22.90
C TYR A 186 -25.23 18.28 -23.88
N ASP A 187 -26.02 19.27 -23.47
CA ASP A 187 -27.18 19.78 -24.21
C ASP A 187 -26.83 21.05 -24.99
N GLN A 188 -25.63 21.08 -25.61
CA GLN A 188 -25.29 22.16 -26.52
C GLN A 188 -25.65 21.76 -27.96
N GLY A 189 -26.61 22.50 -28.52
CA GLY A 189 -27.17 22.28 -29.84
C GLY A 189 -26.11 22.00 -30.91
N GLY A 190 -26.31 20.90 -31.64
CA GLY A 190 -25.59 20.57 -32.87
C GLY A 190 -24.88 19.22 -32.87
N ILE A 191 -24.44 18.70 -31.72
CA ILE A 191 -23.76 17.39 -31.66
C ILE A 191 -24.25 16.64 -30.42
N ALA A 192 -25.42 16.00 -30.53
CA ALA A 192 -25.80 14.97 -29.58
C ALA A 192 -24.72 13.88 -29.61
N SER A 193 -23.91 13.79 -28.57
CA SER A 193 -22.99 12.67 -28.37
C SER A 193 -23.83 11.40 -28.29
N VAL A 194 -23.91 10.67 -29.40
CA VAL A 194 -24.56 9.36 -29.47
C VAL A 194 -23.75 8.42 -28.59
N VAL A 195 -24.20 8.21 -27.35
CA VAL A 195 -23.81 7.03 -26.57
C VAL A 195 -24.22 5.84 -27.44
N PRO A 196 -23.29 4.95 -27.86
CA PRO A 196 -23.69 3.74 -28.53
C PRO A 196 -24.52 2.95 -27.53
N ILE A 197 -25.83 3.01 -27.69
CA ILE A 197 -26.76 2.22 -26.91
C ILE A 197 -26.54 0.78 -27.38
N VAL A 198 -25.80 0.02 -26.58
CA VAL A 198 -25.64 -1.41 -26.81
C VAL A 198 -26.91 -2.06 -26.26
N LYS A 199 -27.76 -2.51 -27.18
CA LYS A 199 -28.98 -3.25 -26.82
C LYS A 199 -28.59 -4.59 -26.21
N ASP A 200 -29.06 -4.85 -24.99
CA ASP A 200 -28.86 -6.15 -24.36
C ASP A 200 -29.84 -7.15 -24.98
N THR A 201 -29.37 -7.96 -25.92
CA THR A 201 -30.21 -8.93 -26.62
C THR A 201 -30.64 -10.13 -25.76
N SER A 202 -30.18 -10.22 -24.52
CA SER A 202 -30.48 -11.35 -23.63
C SER A 202 -31.88 -11.29 -23.03
N MET A 203 -32.44 -10.09 -22.86
CA MET A 203 -33.74 -9.89 -22.23
C MET A 203 -34.66 -9.05 -23.14
N VAL A 204 -35.79 -9.64 -23.54
CA VAL A 204 -36.83 -8.97 -24.31
C VAL A 204 -37.76 -8.26 -23.33
N THR A 205 -37.79 -6.93 -23.39
CA THR A 205 -38.64 -6.07 -22.54
C THR A 205 -40.02 -5.87 -23.13
N GLY A 206 -40.15 -5.93 -24.46
CA GLY A 206 -41.41 -5.65 -25.15
C GLY A 206 -41.41 -6.12 -26.60
N VAL A 207 -42.50 -5.81 -27.29
CA VAL A 207 -42.68 -6.11 -28.72
C VAL A 207 -43.36 -4.91 -29.36
N ARG A 208 -42.77 -4.38 -30.43
CA ARG A 208 -43.35 -3.28 -31.22
C ARG A 208 -43.57 -3.67 -32.68
N ASP A 209 -44.32 -2.85 -33.41
CA ASP A 209 -44.50 -3.07 -34.84
C ASP A 209 -43.18 -2.93 -35.60
N TYR A 210 -43.01 -3.81 -36.59
CA TYR A 210 -41.81 -3.86 -37.42
C TYR A 210 -41.69 -2.59 -38.27
N GLN A 211 -40.51 -2.00 -38.28
CA GLN A 211 -40.18 -0.84 -39.11
C GLN A 211 -39.12 -1.24 -40.14
N ALA A 212 -39.19 -0.66 -41.34
CA ALA A 212 -38.20 -0.91 -42.38
C ALA A 212 -36.80 -0.46 -41.90
N GLY A 213 -35.88 -1.42 -41.76
CA GLY A 213 -34.54 -1.21 -41.20
C GLY A 213 -34.26 -2.01 -39.93
N ASP A 214 -35.30 -2.60 -39.31
CA ASP A 214 -35.12 -3.54 -38.21
C ASP A 214 -34.45 -4.83 -38.67
N ARG A 215 -33.58 -5.39 -37.82
CA ARG A 215 -32.89 -6.65 -38.12
C ARG A 215 -33.88 -7.82 -38.13
N PHE A 216 -33.84 -8.66 -39.15
CA PHE A 216 -34.68 -9.88 -39.23
C PHE A 216 -34.50 -10.82 -38.03
N SER A 217 -33.30 -10.87 -37.42
CA SER A 217 -33.04 -11.68 -36.22
C SER A 217 -33.81 -11.21 -34.99
N TRP A 218 -34.36 -9.99 -35.02
CA TRP A 218 -35.15 -9.40 -33.94
C TRP A 218 -36.65 -9.59 -34.14
N ILE A 219 -37.09 -10.26 -35.21
CA ILE A 219 -38.51 -10.56 -35.43
C ILE A 219 -39.01 -11.51 -34.34
N HIS A 220 -40.18 -11.19 -33.78
CA HIS A 220 -40.86 -12.02 -32.81
C HIS A 220 -41.77 -13.04 -33.53
N TRP A 221 -41.16 -14.13 -34.01
CA TRP A 221 -41.84 -15.17 -34.81
C TRP A 221 -43.11 -15.74 -34.17
N LYS A 222 -43.15 -15.87 -32.83
CA LYS A 222 -44.34 -16.36 -32.11
C LYS A 222 -45.53 -15.40 -32.22
N SER A 223 -45.29 -14.08 -32.30
CA SER A 223 -46.38 -13.11 -32.51
C SER A 223 -46.83 -13.11 -33.97
N PHE A 224 -45.88 -13.22 -34.90
CA PHE A 224 -46.17 -13.29 -36.32
C PHE A 224 -47.04 -14.51 -36.66
N ALA A 225 -46.72 -15.68 -36.10
CA ALA A 225 -47.49 -16.91 -36.32
C ALA A 225 -48.95 -16.85 -35.81
N LYS A 226 -49.28 -15.93 -34.89
CA LYS A 226 -50.63 -15.81 -34.31
C LYS A 226 -51.48 -14.73 -34.96
N ASN A 227 -50.86 -13.61 -35.34
CA ASN A 227 -51.57 -12.40 -35.75
C ASN A 227 -51.21 -11.95 -37.19
N GLU A 228 -50.39 -12.72 -37.91
CA GLU A 228 -49.92 -12.45 -39.28
C GLU A 228 -49.29 -11.07 -39.50
N THR A 229 -48.87 -10.42 -38.41
CA THR A 229 -48.32 -9.07 -38.37
C THR A 229 -46.88 -9.13 -37.89
N LEU A 230 -45.96 -8.53 -38.65
CA LEU A 230 -44.55 -8.50 -38.32
C LEU A 230 -44.32 -7.56 -37.13
N ARG A 231 -43.70 -8.12 -36.09
CA ARG A 231 -43.33 -7.38 -34.88
C ARG A 231 -41.86 -7.62 -34.52
N THR A 232 -41.20 -6.58 -34.03
CA THR A 232 -39.80 -6.59 -33.60
C THR A 232 -39.73 -6.67 -32.08
N LYS A 233 -38.84 -7.52 -31.56
CA LYS A 233 -38.49 -7.61 -30.14
C LYS A 233 -37.84 -6.30 -29.71
N GLU A 234 -38.34 -5.72 -28.62
CA GLU A 234 -37.66 -4.64 -27.92
C GLU A 234 -36.76 -5.22 -26.83
N PHE A 235 -35.55 -4.68 -26.76
CA PHE A 235 -34.52 -5.10 -25.83
C PHE A 235 -34.23 -3.94 -24.89
N GLU A 236 -33.78 -4.25 -23.67
CA GLU A 236 -33.34 -3.23 -22.73
C GLU A 236 -32.09 -2.52 -23.27
N ASP A 237 -32.12 -1.19 -23.25
CA ASP A 237 -31.00 -0.35 -23.65
C ASP A 237 -30.00 -0.26 -22.49
N ARG A 238 -28.93 -1.07 -22.52
CA ARG A 238 -27.82 -0.90 -21.58
C ARG A 238 -26.86 0.17 -22.11
N THR A 239 -26.89 1.34 -21.48
CA THR A 239 -25.85 2.36 -21.66
C THR A 239 -24.58 1.91 -20.93
N THR A 240 -23.75 1.11 -21.61
CA THR A 240 -22.45 0.71 -21.07
C THR A 240 -21.50 1.89 -21.22
N GLN A 241 -21.36 2.69 -20.17
CA GLN A 241 -20.39 3.78 -20.14
C GLN A 241 -19.00 3.21 -19.82
N HIS A 242 -18.08 3.37 -20.76
CA HIS A 242 -16.68 3.08 -20.52
C HIS A 242 -16.04 4.30 -19.85
N ILE A 243 -15.55 4.11 -18.62
CA ILE A 243 -14.85 5.16 -17.86
C ILE A 243 -13.35 4.99 -18.08
N PHE A 244 -12.67 6.06 -18.44
CA PHE A 244 -11.22 6.10 -18.46
C PHE A 244 -10.71 6.93 -17.28
N LEU A 245 -10.09 6.28 -16.30
CA LEU A 245 -9.52 6.92 -15.12
C LEU A 245 -8.02 7.10 -15.28
N CYS A 246 -7.56 8.34 -15.14
CA CYS A 246 -6.14 8.70 -15.15
C CYS A 246 -5.78 9.46 -13.86
N ILE A 247 -4.59 9.19 -13.33
CA ILE A 247 -4.08 9.85 -12.12
C ILE A 247 -2.88 10.71 -12.43
N ASP A 248 -2.80 11.86 -11.76
CA ASP A 248 -1.62 12.70 -11.79
C ASP A 248 -0.52 12.13 -10.90
N ARG A 249 0.67 11.92 -11.47
CA ARG A 249 1.91 11.51 -10.78
C ARG A 249 3.03 12.52 -10.95
N THR A 250 2.71 13.75 -11.37
CA THR A 250 3.70 14.83 -11.53
C THR A 250 3.97 15.59 -10.23
N GLN A 251 3.06 15.51 -9.26
CA GLN A 251 3.09 16.32 -8.05
C GLN A 251 3.07 15.46 -6.79
N LEU A 252 3.82 15.91 -5.77
CA LEU A 252 3.82 15.29 -4.45
C LEU A 252 2.65 15.76 -3.57
N TYR A 253 2.15 16.98 -3.79
CA TYR A 253 1.09 17.58 -2.97
C TYR A 253 -0.20 16.77 -3.06
N ASN A 254 -0.75 16.36 -1.91
CA ASN A 254 -1.96 15.53 -1.78
C ASN A 254 -1.97 14.24 -2.63
N PHE A 255 -0.77 13.73 -2.99
CA PHE A 255 -0.65 12.56 -3.86
C PHE A 255 -1.29 11.31 -3.26
N GLU A 256 -1.18 11.12 -1.95
CA GLU A 256 -1.77 9.96 -1.30
C GLU A 256 -3.30 10.00 -1.32
N GLU A 257 -3.91 11.19 -1.21
CA GLU A 257 -5.34 11.42 -1.38
C GLU A 257 -5.78 11.11 -2.82
N VAL A 258 -4.95 11.45 -3.82
CA VAL A 258 -5.20 11.10 -5.24
C VAL A 258 -5.27 9.59 -5.40
N VAL A 259 -4.31 8.86 -4.82
CA VAL A 259 -4.29 7.40 -4.88
C VAL A 259 -5.49 6.79 -4.13
N ASP A 260 -5.84 7.31 -2.95
CA ASP A 260 -6.98 6.85 -2.14
C ASP A 260 -8.32 7.03 -2.89
N LEU A 261 -8.56 8.21 -3.50
CA LEU A 261 -9.77 8.46 -4.29
C LEU A 261 -9.81 7.56 -5.53
N SER A 262 -8.67 7.36 -6.19
CA SER A 262 -8.57 6.49 -7.37
C SER A 262 -8.95 5.05 -7.05
N ALA A 263 -8.41 4.49 -5.97
CA ALA A 263 -8.74 3.15 -5.48
C ALA A 263 -10.23 3.06 -5.13
N SER A 264 -10.78 4.11 -4.52
CA SER A 264 -12.19 4.19 -4.13
C SER A 264 -13.14 4.23 -5.34
N ILE A 265 -12.82 5.01 -6.38
CA ILE A 265 -13.58 5.05 -7.64
C ILE A 265 -13.51 3.70 -8.34
N LEU A 266 -12.32 3.13 -8.50
CA LEU A 266 -12.13 1.81 -9.13
C LEU A 266 -12.94 0.73 -8.42
N ARG A 267 -12.85 0.63 -7.09
CA ARG A 267 -13.63 -0.34 -6.31
C ARG A 267 -15.12 -0.14 -6.51
N THR A 268 -15.58 1.11 -6.46
CA THR A 268 -17.00 1.43 -6.59
C THR A 268 -17.54 1.06 -7.96
N VAL A 269 -16.81 1.38 -9.04
CA VAL A 269 -17.24 1.05 -10.41
C VAL A 269 -17.24 -0.47 -10.63
N VAL A 270 -16.20 -1.18 -10.19
CA VAL A 270 -16.10 -2.65 -10.29
C VAL A 270 -17.21 -3.35 -9.49
N LYS A 271 -17.51 -2.88 -8.27
CA LYS A 271 -18.58 -3.42 -7.42
C LYS A 271 -19.97 -3.27 -8.08
N ASN A 272 -20.18 -2.20 -8.84
CA ASN A 272 -21.42 -1.93 -9.57
C ASN A 272 -21.42 -2.44 -11.01
N GLN A 273 -20.51 -3.37 -11.36
CA GLN A 273 -20.43 -3.99 -12.70
C GLN A 273 -20.20 -3.01 -13.86
N GLY A 274 -19.60 -1.85 -13.58
CA GLY A 274 -19.24 -0.88 -14.60
C GLY A 274 -17.93 -1.21 -15.30
N ASP A 275 -17.72 -0.60 -16.47
CA ASP A 275 -16.53 -0.77 -17.28
C ASP A 275 -15.56 0.39 -17.05
N ILE A 276 -14.41 0.12 -16.44
CA ILE A 276 -13.38 1.12 -16.18
C ILE A 276 -12.00 0.68 -16.67
N SER A 277 -11.33 1.55 -17.41
CA SER A 277 -9.91 1.42 -17.71
C SER A 277 -9.12 2.38 -16.83
N PHE A 278 -7.97 1.92 -16.33
CA PHE A 278 -7.10 2.72 -15.47
C PHE A 278 -5.75 2.96 -16.13
N LEU A 279 -5.32 4.22 -16.14
CA LEU A 279 -4.00 4.64 -16.60
C LEU A 279 -3.24 5.31 -15.46
N SER A 280 -2.01 4.86 -15.27
CA SER A 280 -1.04 5.46 -14.36
C SER A 280 0.24 5.73 -15.12
N TYR A 281 0.54 7.00 -15.36
CA TYR A 281 1.75 7.42 -16.05
C TYR A 281 2.67 8.14 -15.07
N GLY A 282 3.74 7.47 -14.66
CA GLY A 282 4.81 8.06 -13.86
C GLY A 282 6.13 7.93 -14.61
N ASN A 283 7.16 7.43 -13.95
CA ASN A 283 8.40 7.02 -14.63
C ASN A 283 8.14 5.90 -15.65
N THR A 284 7.16 5.03 -15.37
CA THR A 284 6.69 4.00 -16.31
C THR A 284 5.20 4.17 -16.60
N ARG A 285 4.81 3.89 -17.86
CA ARG A 285 3.41 3.85 -18.30
C ARG A 285 2.80 2.52 -17.92
N SER A 286 1.79 2.53 -17.04
CA SER A 286 1.01 1.35 -16.66
C SER A 286 -0.45 1.53 -17.04
N TYR A 287 -0.95 0.67 -17.94
CA TYR A 287 -2.31 0.73 -18.44
C TYR A 287 -3.05 -0.59 -18.17
N PHE A 288 -4.23 -0.49 -17.56
CA PHE A 288 -5.08 -1.61 -17.18
C PHE A 288 -6.44 -1.46 -17.89
N PRO A 289 -6.65 -2.12 -19.04
CA PRO A 289 -7.90 -2.02 -19.76
C PRO A 289 -9.01 -2.87 -19.11
N ASN A 290 -10.25 -2.37 -19.17
CA ASN A 290 -11.47 -3.13 -18.86
C ASN A 290 -11.40 -3.90 -17.52
N VAL A 291 -11.11 -3.18 -16.45
CA VAL A 291 -11.11 -3.69 -15.08
C VAL A 291 -12.56 -3.94 -14.66
N LYS A 292 -13.02 -5.19 -14.77
CA LYS A 292 -14.40 -5.61 -14.42
C LYS A 292 -14.44 -6.59 -13.25
N THR A 293 -13.35 -7.32 -13.03
CA THR A 293 -13.31 -8.42 -12.05
C THR A 293 -12.54 -8.03 -10.79
N GLN A 294 -12.87 -8.68 -9.67
CA GLN A 294 -12.14 -8.48 -8.42
C GLN A 294 -10.64 -8.80 -8.56
N SER A 295 -10.27 -9.83 -9.33
CA SER A 295 -8.84 -10.18 -9.55
C SER A 295 -8.09 -9.08 -10.32
N GLN A 296 -8.70 -8.51 -11.37
CA GLN A 296 -8.11 -7.36 -12.08
C GLN A 296 -8.00 -6.15 -11.15
N PHE A 297 -9.04 -5.86 -10.35
CA PHE A 297 -9.00 -4.79 -9.37
C PHE A 297 -7.85 -4.98 -8.36
N GLN A 298 -7.62 -6.20 -7.86
CA GLN A 298 -6.49 -6.49 -6.96
C GLN A 298 -5.13 -6.22 -7.61
N LYS A 299 -4.96 -6.47 -8.92
CA LYS A 299 -3.73 -6.12 -9.65
C LYS A 299 -3.53 -4.61 -9.69
N VAL A 300 -4.59 -3.86 -9.98
CA VAL A 300 -4.55 -2.39 -9.97
C VAL A 300 -4.27 -1.85 -8.57
N LEU A 301 -4.89 -2.43 -7.54
CA LEU A 301 -4.70 -2.01 -6.15
C LEU A 301 -3.26 -2.25 -5.67
N LYS A 302 -2.65 -3.37 -6.08
CA LYS A 302 -1.22 -3.64 -5.83
C LYS A 302 -0.32 -2.63 -6.54
N HIS A 303 -0.65 -2.26 -7.77
CA HIS A 303 0.06 -1.18 -8.49
C HIS A 303 -0.07 0.16 -7.74
N LEU A 304 -1.29 0.55 -7.37
CA LEU A 304 -1.56 1.76 -6.59
C LEU A 304 -0.83 1.75 -5.24
N ALA A 305 -0.60 0.59 -4.63
CA ALA A 305 0.16 0.49 -3.38
C ALA A 305 1.67 0.79 -3.55
N THR A 306 2.21 0.76 -4.78
CA THR A 306 3.65 0.98 -5.04
C THR A 306 3.97 2.21 -5.89
N VAL A 307 2.96 2.90 -6.45
CA VAL A 307 3.20 4.12 -7.23
C VAL A 307 3.81 5.24 -6.39
N MET A 308 4.60 6.09 -7.05
CA MET A 308 5.18 7.32 -6.51
C MET A 308 4.93 8.47 -7.51
N PRO A 309 4.98 9.74 -7.09
CA PRO A 309 4.88 10.89 -7.97
C PRO A 309 6.22 11.13 -8.69
N ASP A 310 6.54 10.26 -9.65
CA ASP A 310 7.82 10.15 -10.34
C ASP A 310 7.72 10.39 -11.85
N ALA A 311 6.71 11.16 -12.30
CA ALA A 311 6.56 11.50 -13.70
C ALA A 311 7.64 12.49 -14.15
N ASN A 312 8.37 12.13 -15.21
CA ASN A 312 9.44 12.97 -15.79
C ASN A 312 8.93 13.91 -16.90
N GLU A 313 7.74 13.65 -17.44
CA GLU A 313 7.11 14.44 -18.49
C GLU A 313 6.03 15.36 -17.92
N SER A 314 5.74 16.48 -18.60
CA SER A 314 4.64 17.37 -18.19
C SER A 314 3.29 16.70 -18.38
N ILE A 315 2.34 17.03 -17.50
CA ILE A 315 1.01 16.44 -17.53
C ILE A 315 0.28 16.70 -18.86
N TYR A 316 0.47 17.89 -19.44
CA TYR A 316 -0.07 18.24 -20.75
C TYR A 316 0.35 17.25 -21.84
N SER A 317 1.64 16.88 -21.86
CA SER A 317 2.19 15.98 -22.87
C SER A 317 1.66 14.56 -22.73
N ILE A 318 1.58 14.06 -21.49
CA ILE A 318 1.03 12.76 -21.14
C ILE A 318 -0.43 12.67 -21.60
N LEU A 319 -1.26 13.61 -21.18
CA LEU A 319 -2.69 13.61 -21.52
C LEU A 319 -2.93 13.72 -23.03
N THR A 320 -2.17 14.57 -23.73
CA THR A 320 -2.31 14.73 -25.18
C THR A 320 -1.94 13.46 -25.95
N LYS A 321 -0.90 12.73 -25.52
CA LYS A 321 -0.51 11.45 -26.13
C LYS A 321 -1.57 10.38 -25.91
N GLU A 322 -2.08 10.28 -24.69
CA GLU A 322 -2.98 9.20 -24.28
C GLU A 322 -4.40 9.40 -24.80
N LEU A 323 -4.94 10.62 -24.75
CA LEU A 323 -6.31 10.90 -25.19
C LEU A 323 -6.51 10.73 -26.69
N LYS A 324 -5.48 10.91 -27.52
CA LYS A 324 -5.54 10.58 -28.96
C LYS A 324 -5.81 9.09 -29.22
N SER A 325 -5.45 8.22 -28.27
CA SER A 325 -5.65 6.77 -28.40
C SER A 325 -7.01 6.29 -27.88
N LEU A 326 -7.79 7.18 -27.25
CA LEU A 326 -9.00 6.83 -26.51
C LEU A 326 -10.23 7.36 -27.23
N ASN A 327 -10.94 6.47 -27.91
CA ASN A 327 -12.23 6.80 -28.50
C ASN A 327 -13.34 6.56 -27.46
N SER A 328 -14.18 7.58 -27.24
CA SER A 328 -15.57 7.42 -26.77
C SER A 328 -15.84 7.07 -25.29
N SER A 329 -14.91 7.34 -24.36
CA SER A 329 -15.09 7.13 -22.91
C SER A 329 -15.33 8.44 -22.15
N THR A 330 -15.98 8.35 -20.99
CA THR A 330 -16.00 9.45 -20.00
C THR A 330 -14.63 9.49 -19.34
N PHE A 331 -13.94 10.63 -19.45
CA PHE A 331 -12.60 10.80 -18.91
C PHE A 331 -12.68 11.30 -17.46
N ILE A 332 -12.08 10.57 -16.53
CA ILE A 332 -11.92 11.02 -15.13
C ILE A 332 -10.43 11.21 -14.89
N PHE A 333 -10.07 12.41 -14.45
CA PHE A 333 -8.72 12.78 -14.04
C PHE A 333 -8.71 13.18 -12.58
N ILE A 334 -7.68 12.76 -11.85
CA ILE A 334 -7.53 13.09 -10.42
C ILE A 334 -6.14 13.69 -10.22
N THR A 335 -6.08 14.88 -9.65
CA THR A 335 -4.84 15.59 -9.33
C THR A 335 -4.89 16.23 -7.95
N GLY A 336 -3.72 16.41 -7.34
CA GLY A 336 -3.56 17.10 -6.07
C GLY A 336 -3.59 18.63 -6.23
N ASN A 337 -3.18 19.17 -7.38
CA ASN A 337 -3.23 20.60 -7.64
C ASN A 337 -3.62 20.89 -9.08
N PHE A 338 -4.52 21.86 -9.24
CA PHE A 338 -4.98 22.30 -10.55
C PHE A 338 -4.05 23.37 -11.12
N THR A 339 -3.14 22.97 -12.00
CA THR A 339 -2.13 23.84 -12.61
C THR A 339 -2.66 24.59 -13.83
N ASP A 340 -2.01 25.69 -14.20
CA ASP A 340 -2.34 26.41 -15.44
C ASP A 340 -2.16 25.53 -16.68
N GLU A 341 -1.18 24.61 -16.69
CA GLU A 341 -1.00 23.62 -17.77
C GLU A 341 -2.23 22.73 -17.97
N LEU A 342 -2.83 22.25 -16.87
CA LEU A 342 -4.08 21.49 -16.91
C LEU A 342 -5.23 22.35 -17.41
N SER A 343 -5.27 23.62 -17.01
CA SER A 343 -6.29 24.56 -17.49
C SER A 343 -6.20 24.75 -19.01
N HIS A 344 -5.00 24.94 -19.55
CA HIS A 344 -4.74 25.06 -20.98
C HIS A 344 -5.06 23.75 -21.72
N PHE A 345 -4.72 22.61 -21.11
CA PHE A 345 -5.06 21.29 -21.65
C PHE A 345 -6.57 21.14 -21.84
N PHE A 346 -7.37 21.42 -20.80
CA PHE A 346 -8.82 21.28 -20.86
C PHE A 346 -9.48 22.29 -21.81
N MET A 347 -8.94 23.51 -21.93
CA MET A 347 -9.42 24.47 -22.93
C MET A 347 -9.19 23.98 -24.36
N ASN A 348 -8.01 23.42 -24.65
CA ASN A 348 -7.61 23.02 -26.01
C ASN A 348 -8.13 21.64 -26.43
N SER A 349 -8.44 20.76 -25.48
CA SER A 349 -8.72 19.33 -25.74
C SER A 349 -10.19 18.95 -25.65
N THR A 350 -11.08 19.94 -25.58
CA THR A 350 -12.54 19.80 -25.48
C THR A 350 -13.15 18.91 -26.57
N SER A 351 -12.60 18.92 -27.78
CA SER A 351 -13.12 18.17 -28.94
C SER A 351 -12.76 16.68 -28.94
N LEU A 352 -11.75 16.27 -28.15
CA LEU A 352 -11.24 14.90 -28.12
C LEU A 352 -11.98 14.00 -27.12
N MET A 353 -12.84 14.58 -26.27
CA MET A 353 -13.49 13.87 -25.17
C MET A 353 -15.01 14.08 -25.22
N ARG A 354 -15.78 13.01 -24.94
CA ARG A 354 -17.25 13.12 -24.79
C ARG A 354 -17.68 13.91 -23.57
N GLY A 355 -16.83 13.90 -22.54
CA GLY A 355 -16.98 14.64 -21.29
C GLY A 355 -15.85 14.28 -20.34
N ALA A 356 -15.30 15.27 -19.65
CA ALA A 356 -14.22 15.09 -18.69
C ALA A 356 -14.64 15.54 -17.28
N ILE A 357 -14.16 14.81 -16.28
CA ILE A 357 -14.29 15.16 -14.87
C ILE A 357 -12.89 15.26 -14.31
N CYS A 358 -12.55 16.42 -13.75
CA CYS A 358 -11.28 16.62 -13.07
C CYS A 358 -11.56 16.79 -11.58
N PHE A 359 -11.14 15.83 -10.76
CA PHE A 359 -11.15 15.93 -9.31
C PHE A 359 -9.84 16.57 -8.85
N VAL A 360 -9.97 17.69 -8.13
CA VAL A 360 -8.84 18.42 -7.55
C VAL A 360 -8.90 18.25 -6.03
N LEU A 361 -7.87 17.64 -5.47
CA LEU A 361 -7.84 17.32 -4.04
C LEU A 361 -7.14 18.43 -3.27
N ASN A 362 -7.92 19.33 -2.67
CA ASN A 362 -7.41 20.47 -1.92
C ASN A 362 -8.22 20.66 -0.63
N ASP A 363 -7.54 21.05 0.45
CA ASP A 363 -8.10 21.22 1.80
C ASP A 363 -8.79 22.59 2.00
N GLY A 364 -9.51 23.07 0.98
CA GLY A 364 -10.33 24.29 1.09
C GLY A 364 -9.76 25.55 0.42
N GLY A 365 -8.70 25.44 -0.38
CA GLY A 365 -8.31 26.52 -1.29
C GLY A 365 -9.37 26.70 -2.37
N GLY A 366 -10.09 27.82 -2.33
CA GLY A 366 -11.13 28.15 -3.30
C GLY A 366 -10.59 28.09 -4.72
N MET A 367 -11.09 27.15 -5.51
CA MET A 367 -10.89 27.17 -6.95
C MET A 367 -11.59 28.38 -7.53
N THR A 368 -10.90 29.17 -8.35
CA THR A 368 -11.54 30.08 -9.28
C THR A 368 -12.42 29.26 -10.21
N LYS A 369 -13.74 29.40 -10.09
CA LYS A 369 -14.72 28.77 -10.97
C LYS A 369 -14.52 29.29 -12.39
N ARG A 370 -13.62 28.66 -13.14
CA ARG A 370 -13.53 28.82 -14.60
C ARG A 370 -14.45 27.79 -15.24
N ASN A 371 -15.27 28.26 -16.18
CA ASN A 371 -16.14 27.38 -16.93
C ASN A 371 -15.34 26.77 -18.10
N TYR A 372 -15.26 25.45 -18.14
CA TYR A 372 -14.57 24.72 -19.20
C TYR A 372 -15.61 23.98 -20.03
N PRO A 373 -15.67 24.19 -21.35
CA PRO A 373 -16.61 23.45 -22.19
C PRO A 373 -16.29 21.95 -22.10
N ASN A 374 -17.31 21.12 -21.94
CA ASN A 374 -17.21 19.66 -21.79
C ASN A 374 -16.35 19.12 -20.63
N VAL A 375 -15.98 19.96 -19.65
CA VAL A 375 -15.18 19.54 -18.48
C VAL A 375 -15.81 20.06 -17.19
N LYS A 376 -16.11 19.16 -16.24
CA LYS A 376 -16.47 19.53 -14.86
C LYS A 376 -15.24 19.41 -13.97
N VAL A 377 -14.82 20.51 -13.37
CA VAL A 377 -13.74 20.52 -12.37
C VAL A 377 -14.34 20.63 -10.97
N ILE A 378 -14.02 19.68 -10.11
CA ILE A 378 -14.63 19.54 -8.78
C ILE A 378 -13.52 19.47 -7.74
N SER A 379 -13.54 20.40 -6.80
CA SER A 379 -12.65 20.35 -5.63
C SER A 379 -13.25 19.45 -4.56
N LEU A 380 -12.51 18.45 -4.10
CA LEU A 380 -12.92 17.55 -3.03
C LEU A 380 -11.88 17.53 -1.92
N SER A 381 -12.35 17.59 -0.67
CA SER A 381 -11.54 17.22 0.49
C SER A 381 -11.79 15.77 0.89
N ARG A 382 -10.89 15.19 1.68
CA ARG A 382 -10.95 13.79 2.12
C ARG A 382 -12.30 13.41 2.75
N GLU A 383 -12.90 14.31 3.52
CA GLU A 383 -14.18 14.08 4.21
C GLU A 383 -15.36 13.95 3.23
N HIS A 384 -15.25 14.57 2.05
CA HIS A 384 -16.30 14.60 1.04
C HIS A 384 -16.13 13.52 -0.03
N PHE A 385 -15.15 12.62 0.09
CA PHE A 385 -14.93 11.55 -0.90
C PHE A 385 -16.18 10.72 -1.13
N LYS A 386 -16.95 10.40 -0.08
CA LYS A 386 -18.21 9.64 -0.18
C LYS A 386 -19.20 10.20 -1.21
N ASN A 387 -19.14 11.51 -1.45
CA ASN A 387 -20.05 12.27 -2.32
C ASN A 387 -19.45 12.57 -3.71
N ALA A 388 -18.28 12.02 -4.06
CA ALA A 388 -17.58 12.35 -5.31
C ALA A 388 -18.47 12.26 -6.56
N PHE A 389 -19.23 11.17 -6.73
CA PHE A 389 -20.16 11.02 -7.86
C PHE A 389 -21.39 11.94 -7.76
N THR A 390 -21.88 12.20 -6.55
CA THR A 390 -23.03 13.09 -6.36
C THR A 390 -22.69 14.55 -6.68
N GLU A 391 -21.46 15.01 -6.37
CA GLU A 391 -20.99 16.35 -6.76
C GLU A 391 -20.92 16.53 -8.28
N VAL A 392 -20.58 15.48 -9.02
CA VAL A 392 -20.58 15.50 -10.50
C VAL A 392 -21.99 15.72 -11.05
N SER A 393 -22.99 15.14 -10.39
CA SER A 393 -24.38 15.22 -10.82
C SER A 393 -25.07 16.55 -10.48
N LYS A 394 -24.43 17.40 -9.66
CA LYS A 394 -24.98 18.73 -9.38
C LYS A 394 -24.96 19.59 -10.66
N PRO A 395 -26.01 20.40 -10.87
CA PRO A 395 -26.13 21.26 -12.04
C PRO A 395 -25.05 22.33 -12.11
#